data_AF-A0A8T4X3Y4-F1
#
_entry.id   AF-A0A8T4X3Y4-F1
#
_cell.length_a   1.000
_cell.length_b   1.000
_cell.length_c   1.000
_cell.angle_alpha   90.00
_cell.angle_beta   90.00
_cell.angle_gamma   90.00
#
_symmetry.space_group_name_H-M   'P 1'
#
loop_
_entity.id
_entity.type
_entity.pdbx_description
1 polymer ?
#
loop_
_entity_poly.entity_id
_entity_poly.type
_entity_poly.pdbx_seq_one_letter_code
_entity_poly.pdbx_strand_id
1 'polypeptide(L)'
;LYGEPAAYGIVSNVLSTKIGINVFLDGYLPTENVRFRDKKFSFDVSSTSTDEFQEGSEIMAYPKLEKKYPSFSVTIEPGRVRKGEVLGIMGANALGKTTLMKMIAGVEKPDSGEIDKKIKIAYKPQYLQNDIDVEVIALLDKANGSQIEGSQEEEQILEPLKIKKLYNKSVKNLSGGELQKISVAACLLQKVDLYALDEPSAFLDVEDRITIAKFLQKFVRSFGKTAIVIDHDIQLMDLISDSMIIFEGISGVSGHATPPMPKADAMNRFLKSLDMSFRRDEKSLRPRVNKLESRLDKNQKDSGNYYYKG
;
A
#
# COMPACT_ATOMS: atom_id res chain seq x y z
N LEU A 1 3.05 -24.20 0.15
CA LEU A 1 1.77 -24.78 0.61
C LEU A 1 0.67 -24.24 -0.30
N TYR A 2 -0.25 -25.08 -0.74
CA TYR A 2 -1.46 -24.67 -1.47
C TYR A 2 -2.65 -25.50 -0.96
N GLY A 3 -3.88 -25.05 -1.19
CA GLY A 3 -5.08 -25.75 -0.72
C GLY A 3 -6.24 -24.80 -0.53
N GLU A 4 -7.21 -25.20 0.29
CA GLU A 4 -8.39 -24.40 0.59
C GLU A 4 -8.33 -23.90 2.04
N PRO A 5 -8.35 -22.56 2.27
CA PRO A 5 -8.27 -21.99 3.60
C PRO A 5 -9.34 -22.56 4.54
N ALA A 6 -8.92 -22.98 5.73
CA ALA A 6 -9.76 -23.62 6.75
C ALA A 6 -10.36 -25.01 6.36
N ALA A 7 -9.95 -25.60 5.24
CA ALA A 7 -10.35 -26.96 4.85
C ALA A 7 -9.15 -27.91 4.77
N TYR A 8 -8.15 -27.63 3.93
CA TYR A 8 -6.96 -28.48 3.78
C TYR A 8 -5.74 -27.71 3.24
N GLY A 9 -4.54 -28.26 3.42
CA GLY A 9 -3.30 -27.71 2.88
C GLY A 9 -2.32 -28.81 2.46
N ILE A 10 -1.69 -28.62 1.30
CA ILE A 10 -0.72 -29.54 0.69
C ILE A 10 0.63 -28.83 0.60
N VAL A 11 1.69 -29.53 1.03
CA VAL A 11 3.07 -29.04 0.95
C VAL A 11 3.66 -29.47 -0.39
N SER A 12 4.04 -28.50 -1.22
CA SER A 12 4.73 -28.76 -2.49
C SER A 12 6.14 -29.29 -2.25
N ASN A 13 6.72 -29.91 -3.27
CA ASN A 13 8.16 -30.21 -3.28
C ASN A 13 9.03 -28.96 -3.08
N VAL A 14 10.27 -29.17 -2.62
CA VAL A 14 11.25 -28.08 -2.42
C VAL A 14 11.66 -27.52 -3.79
N LEU A 15 11.42 -26.22 -3.98
CA LEU A 15 11.80 -25.48 -5.18
C LEU A 15 12.86 -24.44 -4.84
N SER A 16 13.73 -24.12 -5.81
CA SER A 16 14.62 -22.96 -5.66
C SER A 16 13.80 -21.67 -5.53
N THR A 17 14.31 -20.66 -4.82
CA THR A 17 13.59 -19.40 -4.56
C THR A 17 13.06 -18.72 -5.84
N LYS A 18 13.83 -18.75 -6.93
CA LYS A 18 13.39 -18.17 -8.23
C LYS A 18 12.19 -18.94 -8.79
N ILE A 19 12.27 -20.27 -8.83
CA ILE A 19 11.23 -21.13 -9.40
C ILE A 19 9.98 -21.09 -8.53
N GLY A 20 10.12 -21.26 -7.22
CA GLY A 20 9.00 -21.28 -6.28
C GLY A 20 8.17 -19.98 -6.32
N ILE A 21 8.82 -18.82 -6.34
CA ILE A 21 8.10 -17.54 -6.45
C ILE A 21 7.41 -17.41 -7.81
N ASN A 22 8.06 -17.76 -8.92
CA ASN A 22 7.42 -17.64 -10.23
C ASN A 22 6.23 -18.60 -10.37
N VAL A 23 6.35 -19.84 -9.89
CA VAL A 23 5.23 -20.81 -9.80
C VAL A 23 4.09 -20.25 -8.96
N PHE A 24 4.42 -19.66 -7.79
CA PHE A 24 3.43 -19.00 -6.94
C PHE A 24 2.69 -17.91 -7.73
N LEU A 25 3.43 -17.02 -8.41
CA LEU A 25 2.87 -15.92 -9.20
C LEU A 25 2.12 -16.38 -10.46
N ASP A 26 2.45 -17.54 -11.03
CA ASP A 26 1.71 -18.12 -12.16
C ASP A 26 0.39 -18.78 -11.71
N GLY A 27 0.29 -19.18 -10.44
CA GLY A 27 -0.90 -19.87 -9.92
C GLY A 27 -0.99 -21.34 -10.31
N TYR A 28 0.11 -21.89 -10.86
CA TYR A 28 0.15 -23.23 -11.42
C TYR A 28 1.50 -23.88 -11.11
N LEU A 29 1.45 -25.07 -10.51
CA LEU A 29 2.59 -25.90 -10.13
C LEU A 29 2.77 -27.03 -11.15
N PRO A 30 3.72 -26.93 -12.10
CA PRO A 30 3.81 -27.86 -13.23
C PRO A 30 4.20 -29.28 -12.84
N THR A 31 5.05 -29.43 -11.82
CA THR A 31 5.56 -30.74 -11.37
C THR A 31 4.48 -31.64 -10.80
N GLU A 32 3.43 -31.04 -10.24
CA GLU A 32 2.31 -31.74 -9.62
C GLU A 32 1.03 -31.60 -10.46
N ASN A 33 1.10 -30.89 -11.59
CA ASN A 33 -0.01 -30.58 -12.48
C ASN A 33 -1.22 -29.96 -11.73
N VAL A 34 -0.94 -29.07 -10.76
CA VAL A 34 -1.96 -28.43 -9.93
C VAL A 34 -2.07 -26.94 -10.25
N ARG A 35 -3.27 -26.47 -10.58
CA ARG A 35 -3.62 -25.05 -10.60
C ARG A 35 -4.30 -24.68 -9.29
N PHE A 36 -3.62 -23.88 -8.47
CA PHE A 36 -4.17 -23.39 -7.20
C PHE A 36 -4.72 -21.96 -7.33
N ARG A 37 -4.57 -21.32 -8.50
CA ARG A 37 -5.17 -20.03 -8.81
C ARG A 37 -5.49 -19.87 -10.30
N ASP A 38 -6.67 -19.33 -10.58
CA ASP A 38 -7.19 -19.21 -11.95
C ASP A 38 -6.41 -18.21 -12.80
N LYS A 39 -6.07 -17.05 -12.21
CA LYS A 39 -5.40 -15.96 -12.90
C LYS A 39 -3.95 -15.82 -12.44
N LYS A 40 -3.03 -15.82 -13.40
CA LYS A 40 -1.64 -15.44 -13.15
C LYS A 40 -1.54 -14.01 -12.63
N PHE A 41 -0.52 -13.75 -11.84
CA PHE A 41 -0.16 -12.41 -11.42
C PHE A 41 1.08 -11.95 -12.16
N SER A 42 0.90 -10.97 -13.03
CA SER A 42 1.97 -10.17 -13.61
C SER A 42 2.11 -8.85 -12.86
N PHE A 43 3.36 -8.38 -12.80
CA PHE A 43 3.67 -6.99 -12.52
C PHE A 43 3.62 -6.24 -13.85
N ASP A 44 2.54 -5.50 -14.09
CA ASP A 44 2.35 -4.80 -15.35
C ASP A 44 3.24 -3.55 -15.40
N VAL A 45 4.17 -3.53 -16.37
CA VAL A 45 5.13 -2.43 -16.60
C VAL A 45 4.42 -1.15 -17.04
N SER A 46 3.16 -1.24 -17.48
CA SER A 46 2.36 -0.09 -17.94
C SER A 46 1.94 0.87 -16.82
N SER A 47 2.24 0.58 -15.55
CA SER A 47 2.15 1.57 -14.46
C SER A 47 3.42 2.40 -14.27
N THR A 48 4.46 2.10 -15.06
CA THR A 48 5.68 2.90 -15.24
C THR A 48 5.66 3.66 -16.57
N SER A 49 4.48 4.00 -17.11
CA SER A 49 4.41 5.15 -18.00
C SER A 49 4.95 6.33 -17.15
N THR A 50 6.04 7.04 -17.45
CA THR A 50 6.31 7.85 -18.65
C THR A 50 5.08 8.54 -19.25
N ASP A 51 3.92 8.47 -18.58
CA ASP A 51 3.08 9.64 -18.54
C ASP A 51 3.90 10.60 -17.71
N GLU A 52 4.33 11.65 -18.38
CA GLU A 52 4.83 12.87 -17.77
C GLU A 52 4.11 13.10 -16.45
N PHE A 53 4.79 13.72 -15.49
CA PHE A 53 4.20 14.21 -14.26
C PHE A 53 3.05 15.19 -14.62
N GLN A 54 1.92 14.69 -15.15
CA GLN A 54 0.93 15.44 -15.88
C GLN A 54 0.35 16.44 -14.89
N GLU A 55 0.15 17.66 -15.38
CA GLU A 55 -0.44 18.81 -14.67
C GLU A 55 -1.88 18.54 -14.23
N GLY A 56 -2.10 17.45 -13.49
CA GLY A 56 -3.36 17.15 -12.84
C GLY A 56 -3.63 18.21 -11.78
N SER A 57 -4.89 18.63 -11.70
CA SER A 57 -5.35 19.57 -10.67
C SER A 57 -4.98 19.06 -9.28
N GLU A 58 -4.39 19.92 -8.48
CA GLU A 58 -4.03 19.62 -7.09
C GLU A 58 -5.31 19.42 -6.26
N ILE A 59 -5.36 18.34 -5.47
CA ILE A 59 -6.46 18.08 -4.54
C ILE A 59 -6.15 18.64 -3.15
N MET A 60 -4.88 18.67 -2.78
CA MET A 60 -4.39 19.16 -1.49
C MET A 60 -2.98 19.69 -1.65
N ALA A 61 -2.66 20.75 -0.91
CA ALA A 61 -1.29 21.17 -0.66
C ALA A 61 -1.13 21.41 0.84
N TYR A 62 0.08 21.16 1.35
CA TYR A 62 0.44 21.47 2.72
C TYR A 62 1.78 22.21 2.76
N PRO A 63 1.93 23.20 3.64
CA PRO A 63 3.19 23.91 3.80
C PRO A 63 4.20 23.02 4.53
N LYS A 64 5.36 23.57 4.88
CA LYS A 64 6.27 22.90 5.80
C LYS A 64 5.52 22.66 7.13
N LEU A 65 5.56 21.42 7.62
CA LEU A 65 4.94 21.05 8.89
C LEU A 65 6.01 20.59 9.88
N GLU A 66 5.81 20.91 11.15
CA GLU A 66 6.64 20.38 12.23
C GLU A 66 5.76 19.83 13.35
N LYS A 67 6.19 18.70 13.92
CA LYS A 67 5.58 18.11 15.11
C LYS A 67 6.65 17.67 16.09
N LYS A 68 6.47 18.00 17.37
CA LYS A 68 7.36 17.69 18.47
C LYS A 68 6.59 16.96 19.57
N TYR A 69 7.16 15.86 20.00
CA TYR A 69 6.81 15.10 21.19
C TYR A 69 7.99 15.15 22.16
N PRO A 70 7.84 14.72 23.42
CA PRO A 70 8.92 14.80 24.42
C PRO A 70 10.24 14.14 23.99
N SER A 71 10.18 13.03 23.26
CA SER A 71 11.36 12.25 22.84
C SER A 71 11.59 12.23 21.33
N PHE A 72 10.67 12.80 20.54
CA PHE A 72 10.66 12.65 19.08
C PHE A 72 10.25 13.95 18.40
N SER A 73 10.90 14.31 17.30
CA SER A 73 10.47 15.41 16.45
C SER A 73 10.45 15.01 14.98
N VAL A 74 9.54 15.58 14.20
CA VAL A 74 9.48 15.36 12.77
C VAL A 74 9.26 16.67 12.03
N THR A 75 10.03 16.86 10.96
CA THR A 75 9.89 17.96 10.01
C THR A 75 9.46 17.39 8.67
N ILE A 76 8.40 17.95 8.09
CA ILE A 76 7.85 17.54 6.80
C ILE A 76 7.99 18.71 5.84
N GLU A 77 8.71 18.50 4.75
CA GLU A 77 8.85 19.51 3.71
C GLU A 77 7.51 19.76 2.99
N PRO A 78 7.29 20.97 2.44
CA PRO A 78 6.06 21.29 1.71
C PRO A 78 5.77 20.27 0.61
N GLY A 79 4.49 19.93 0.45
CA GLY A 79 4.09 18.93 -0.52
C GLY A 79 2.71 19.19 -1.11
N ARG A 80 2.45 18.53 -2.23
CA ARG A 80 1.21 18.62 -2.99
C ARG A 80 0.76 17.22 -3.37
N VAL A 81 -0.55 17.00 -3.31
CA VAL A 81 -1.21 15.78 -3.73
C VAL A 81 -2.08 16.11 -4.93
N ARG A 82 -1.95 15.33 -6.00
CA ARG A 82 -2.65 15.48 -7.27
C ARG A 82 -3.88 14.60 -7.30
N LYS A 83 -4.94 15.09 -7.94
CA LYS A 83 -6.14 14.29 -8.16
C LYS A 83 -5.83 13.07 -9.01
N GLY A 84 -6.27 11.88 -8.57
CA GLY A 84 -6.10 10.64 -9.35
C GLY A 84 -4.77 9.92 -9.13
N GLU A 85 -3.92 10.38 -8.21
CA GLU A 85 -2.65 9.73 -7.91
C GLU A 85 -2.72 8.86 -6.64
N VAL A 86 -1.82 7.88 -6.56
CA VAL A 86 -1.44 7.23 -5.30
C VAL A 86 -0.12 7.84 -4.82
N LEU A 87 -0.18 8.60 -3.73
CA LEU A 87 0.99 9.11 -3.03
C LEU A 87 1.45 8.09 -1.99
N GLY A 88 2.58 7.45 -2.27
CA GLY A 88 3.19 6.49 -1.36
C GLY A 88 4.03 7.16 -0.27
N ILE A 89 4.00 6.64 0.96
CA ILE A 89 4.87 7.10 2.04
C ILE A 89 5.70 5.91 2.54
N MET A 90 7.03 6.07 2.51
CA MET A 90 7.97 5.03 2.92
C MET A 90 9.04 5.56 3.88
N GLY A 91 9.66 4.65 4.63
CA GLY A 91 10.70 4.95 5.60
C GLY A 91 10.69 3.97 6.76
N ALA A 92 11.75 3.97 7.57
CA ALA A 92 11.84 3.12 8.76
C ALA A 92 10.73 3.42 9.79
N ASN A 93 10.54 2.50 10.73
CA ASN A 93 9.60 2.69 11.84
C ASN A 93 10.02 3.85 12.73
N ALA A 94 9.03 4.48 13.35
CA ALA A 94 9.23 5.60 14.28
C ALA A 94 9.96 6.82 13.67
N LEU A 95 9.76 7.08 12.37
CA LEU A 95 10.21 8.32 11.71
C LEU A 95 9.09 9.35 11.52
N GLY A 96 7.86 9.08 11.97
CA GLY A 96 6.75 10.03 11.90
C GLY A 96 5.83 9.90 10.68
N LYS A 97 5.87 8.76 9.95
CA LYS A 97 4.94 8.47 8.84
C LYS A 97 3.47 8.58 9.26
N THR A 98 3.09 7.83 10.29
CA THR A 98 1.74 7.87 10.88
C THR A 98 1.41 9.25 11.44
N THR A 99 2.39 10.00 11.96
CA THR A 99 2.19 11.39 12.41
C THR A 99 1.79 12.29 11.25
N LEU A 100 2.47 12.22 10.10
CA LEU A 100 2.06 12.94 8.88
C LEU A 100 0.65 12.54 8.45
N MET A 101 0.35 11.24 8.41
CA MET A 101 -0.98 10.76 8.02
C MET A 101 -2.08 11.28 8.96
N LYS A 102 -1.85 11.27 10.27
CA LYS A 102 -2.79 11.81 11.26
C LYS A 102 -2.98 13.31 11.13
N MET A 103 -1.92 14.05 10.80
CA MET A 103 -2.01 15.49 10.53
C MET A 103 -2.86 15.76 9.29
N ILE A 104 -2.59 15.04 8.19
CA ILE A 104 -3.38 15.13 6.95
C ILE A 104 -4.85 14.78 7.20
N ALA A 105 -5.12 13.68 7.90
CA ALA A 105 -6.47 13.25 8.27
C ALA A 105 -7.15 14.16 9.31
N GLY A 106 -6.45 15.16 9.84
CA GLY A 106 -6.97 16.11 10.84
C GLY A 106 -7.19 15.51 12.23
N VAL A 107 -6.69 14.31 12.50
CA VAL A 107 -6.71 13.61 13.80
C VAL A 107 -5.72 14.27 14.76
N GLU A 108 -4.61 14.78 14.24
CA GLU A 108 -3.57 15.44 15.01
C GLU A 108 -3.25 16.82 14.43
N LYS A 109 -2.89 17.80 15.27
CA LYS A 109 -2.49 19.13 14.81
C LYS A 109 -0.97 19.24 14.74
N PRO A 110 -0.40 19.83 13.68
CA PRO A 110 1.02 20.23 13.67
C PRO A 110 1.27 21.29 14.74
N ASP A 111 2.53 21.41 15.17
CA ASP A 111 2.96 22.49 16.06
C ASP A 111 3.41 23.72 15.26
N SER A 112 3.79 23.53 13.99
CA SER A 112 4.08 24.58 13.02
C SER A 112 3.54 24.23 11.63
N GLY A 113 3.03 25.22 10.91
CA GLY A 113 2.30 25.06 9.65
C GLY A 113 0.83 24.70 9.86
N GLU A 114 0.02 24.85 8.81
CA GLU A 114 -1.42 24.54 8.85
C GLU A 114 -1.85 23.84 7.56
N ILE A 115 -2.65 22.78 7.68
CA ILE A 115 -3.20 22.04 6.55
C ILE A 115 -4.64 22.52 6.31
N ASP A 116 -4.92 22.92 5.07
CA ASP A 116 -6.28 23.31 4.67
C ASP A 116 -7.23 22.10 4.73
N LYS A 117 -8.34 22.24 5.45
CA LYS A 117 -9.34 21.18 5.68
C LYS A 117 -10.54 21.25 4.73
N LYS A 118 -10.42 21.91 3.59
CA LYS A 118 -11.51 22.02 2.59
C LYS A 118 -11.95 20.68 2.00
N ILE A 119 -11.10 19.66 2.04
CA ILE A 119 -11.40 18.34 1.46
C ILE A 119 -11.87 17.34 2.52
N LYS A 120 -12.74 16.43 2.10
CA LYS A 120 -13.17 15.29 2.92
C LYS A 120 -12.15 14.17 2.81
N ILE A 121 -11.78 13.57 3.94
CA ILE A 121 -10.76 12.53 4.01
C ILE A 121 -11.33 11.32 4.77
N ALA A 122 -11.21 10.14 4.19
CA ALA A 122 -11.46 8.89 4.89
C ALA A 122 -10.13 8.32 5.37
N TYR A 123 -10.03 7.96 6.65
CA TYR A 123 -8.79 7.48 7.26
C TYR A 123 -8.93 6.06 7.81
N LYS A 124 -8.07 5.15 7.33
CA LYS A 124 -7.84 3.84 7.93
C LYS A 124 -6.59 3.92 8.81
N PRO A 125 -6.70 3.77 10.14
CA PRO A 125 -5.56 3.81 11.05
C PRO A 125 -4.75 2.51 11.03
N GLN A 126 -3.46 2.59 11.40
CA GLN A 126 -2.56 1.44 11.49
C GLN A 126 -3.09 0.39 12.48
N TYR A 127 -3.36 0.81 13.72
CA TYR A 127 -3.88 -0.05 14.78
C TYR A 127 -5.41 -0.08 14.75
N LEU A 128 -5.95 -1.27 14.58
CA LEU A 128 -7.38 -1.52 14.55
C LEU A 128 -7.82 -2.12 15.90
N GLN A 129 -8.99 -1.69 16.35
CA GLN A 129 -9.67 -2.27 17.50
C GLN A 129 -10.84 -3.10 17.02
N ASN A 130 -11.07 -4.25 17.66
CA ASN A 130 -12.16 -5.18 17.38
C ASN A 130 -13.05 -5.40 18.61
N ASP A 131 -13.03 -4.50 19.57
CA ASP A 131 -13.84 -4.57 20.80
C ASP A 131 -15.33 -4.26 20.57
N ILE A 132 -15.71 -3.96 19.33
CA ILE A 132 -17.08 -3.62 18.94
C ILE A 132 -17.84 -4.90 18.56
N ASP A 133 -18.94 -5.16 19.26
CA ASP A 133 -19.85 -6.26 18.96
C ASP A 133 -20.95 -5.84 17.98
N VAL A 134 -20.55 -5.57 16.75
CA VAL A 134 -21.43 -5.19 15.65
C VAL A 134 -21.17 -6.13 14.47
N GLU A 135 -22.22 -6.49 13.74
CA GLU A 135 -22.09 -7.27 12.52
C GLU A 135 -21.33 -6.47 11.45
N VAL A 136 -20.48 -7.16 10.70
CA VAL A 136 -19.68 -6.55 9.64
C VAL A 136 -20.57 -5.80 8.65
N ILE A 137 -21.72 -6.36 8.27
CA ILE A 137 -22.62 -5.74 7.30
C ILE A 137 -23.11 -4.37 7.76
N ALA A 138 -23.51 -4.24 9.03
CA ALA A 138 -23.97 -2.98 9.60
C ALA A 138 -22.85 -1.90 9.63
N LEU A 139 -21.61 -2.31 9.85
CA LEU A 139 -20.45 -1.42 9.76
C LEU A 139 -20.22 -0.92 8.33
N LEU A 140 -20.36 -1.80 7.33
CA LEU A 140 -20.20 -1.47 5.92
C LEU A 140 -21.33 -0.57 5.41
N ASP A 141 -22.58 -0.85 5.78
CA ASP A 141 -23.74 -0.01 5.46
C ASP A 141 -23.56 1.41 6.00
N LYS A 142 -23.08 1.53 7.25
CA LYS A 142 -22.79 2.82 7.87
C LYS A 142 -21.68 3.57 7.12
N ALA A 143 -20.63 2.88 6.69
CA ALA A 143 -19.53 3.49 5.95
C ALA A 143 -19.95 3.97 4.55
N ASN A 144 -20.80 3.21 3.88
CA ASN A 144 -21.36 3.55 2.56
C ASN A 144 -22.42 4.67 2.65
N GLY A 145 -23.16 4.72 3.76
CA GLY A 145 -24.31 5.60 3.98
C GLY A 145 -25.63 5.06 3.45
N SER A 146 -25.63 3.83 2.91
CA SER A 146 -26.79 3.10 2.41
C SER A 146 -26.52 1.60 2.43
N GLN A 147 -27.58 0.79 2.31
CA GLN A 147 -27.48 -0.66 2.22
C GLN A 147 -26.52 -1.06 1.10
N ILE A 148 -25.58 -1.95 1.43
CA ILE A 148 -24.52 -2.38 0.51
C ILE A 148 -24.92 -3.62 -0.28
N GLU A 149 -25.73 -4.53 0.26
CA GLU A 149 -26.14 -5.74 -0.46
C GLU A 149 -26.92 -5.39 -1.73
N GLY A 150 -26.45 -5.88 -2.88
CA GLY A 150 -27.02 -5.61 -4.20
C GLY A 150 -26.66 -4.24 -4.79
N SER A 151 -25.80 -3.46 -4.12
CA SER A 151 -25.33 -2.16 -4.62
C SER A 151 -24.17 -2.28 -5.62
N GLN A 152 -23.90 -1.20 -6.35
CA GLN A 152 -22.71 -1.13 -7.20
C GLN A 152 -21.42 -1.15 -6.38
N GLU A 153 -21.44 -0.56 -5.18
CA GLU A 153 -20.30 -0.55 -4.28
C GLU A 153 -19.94 -1.96 -3.76
N GLU A 154 -20.93 -2.84 -3.57
CA GLU A 154 -20.65 -4.26 -3.28
C GLU A 154 -19.85 -4.91 -4.41
N GLU A 155 -20.33 -4.82 -5.66
CA GLU A 155 -19.69 -5.40 -6.84
C GLU A 155 -18.30 -4.77 -7.10
N GLN A 156 -18.19 -3.45 -6.93
CA GLN A 156 -16.98 -2.72 -7.29
C GLN A 156 -15.90 -2.75 -6.21
N ILE A 157 -16.28 -2.85 -4.92
CA ILE A 157 -15.34 -2.72 -3.79
C ILE A 157 -15.28 -4.01 -2.96
N LEU A 158 -16.41 -4.59 -2.59
CA LEU A 158 -16.43 -5.69 -1.60
C LEU A 158 -16.20 -7.06 -2.22
N GLU A 159 -16.74 -7.34 -3.40
CA GLU A 159 -16.51 -8.59 -4.11
C GLU A 159 -15.03 -8.80 -4.47
N PRO A 160 -14.29 -7.81 -5.01
CA PRO A 160 -12.86 -7.96 -5.28
C PRO A 160 -12.03 -8.23 -4.03
N LEU A 161 -12.45 -7.72 -2.88
CA LEU A 161 -11.80 -7.93 -1.57
C LEU A 161 -12.23 -9.25 -0.90
N LYS A 162 -13.16 -10.01 -1.50
CA LYS A 162 -13.64 -11.32 -1.04
C LYS A 162 -14.18 -11.31 0.40
N ILE A 163 -14.88 -10.23 0.79
CA ILE A 163 -15.35 -10.03 2.17
C ILE A 163 -16.81 -10.46 2.41
N LYS A 164 -17.57 -10.82 1.36
CA LYS A 164 -18.99 -11.19 1.45
C LYS A 164 -19.28 -12.29 2.48
N LYS A 165 -18.38 -13.28 2.58
CA LYS A 165 -18.46 -14.36 3.60
C LYS A 165 -18.35 -13.90 5.05
N LEU A 166 -18.01 -12.63 5.28
CA LEU A 166 -17.81 -12.04 6.60
C LEU A 166 -19.00 -11.21 7.08
N TYR A 167 -20.00 -10.94 6.24
CA TYR A 167 -21.11 -10.02 6.54
C TYR A 167 -21.83 -10.33 7.85
N ASN A 168 -22.15 -11.61 8.07
CA ASN A 168 -22.88 -12.08 9.24
C ASN A 168 -21.97 -12.37 10.45
N LYS A 169 -20.66 -12.10 10.35
CA LYS A 169 -19.75 -12.22 11.49
C LYS A 169 -19.80 -10.94 12.31
N SER A 170 -19.65 -11.08 13.62
CA SER A 170 -19.35 -9.95 14.50
C SER A 170 -17.90 -9.51 14.33
N VAL A 171 -17.65 -8.20 14.32
CA VAL A 171 -16.31 -7.59 14.19
C VAL A 171 -15.35 -8.12 15.27
N LYS A 172 -15.83 -8.37 16.49
CA LYS A 172 -15.03 -8.93 17.59
C LYS A 172 -14.48 -10.33 17.34
N ASN A 173 -15.11 -11.08 16.43
CA ASN A 173 -14.73 -12.45 16.10
C ASN A 173 -13.85 -12.55 14.85
N LEU A 174 -13.48 -11.41 14.24
CA LEU A 174 -12.62 -11.40 13.06
C LEU A 174 -11.17 -11.68 13.42
N SER A 175 -10.49 -12.45 12.57
CA SER A 175 -9.02 -12.52 12.58
C SER A 175 -8.40 -11.17 12.20
N GLY A 176 -7.11 -10.97 12.50
CA GLY A 176 -6.41 -9.73 12.15
C GLY A 176 -6.46 -9.41 10.65
N GLY A 177 -6.30 -10.42 9.77
CA GLY A 177 -6.38 -10.23 8.32
C GLY A 177 -7.81 -9.97 7.82
N GLU A 178 -8.83 -10.60 8.41
CA GLU A 178 -10.23 -10.28 8.10
C GLU A 178 -10.58 -8.85 8.54
N LEU A 179 -10.22 -8.47 9.76
CA LEU A 179 -10.42 -7.13 10.30
C LEU A 179 -9.72 -6.08 9.44
N GLN A 180 -8.50 -6.36 8.98
CA GLN A 180 -7.76 -5.51 8.07
C GLN A 180 -8.54 -5.29 6.76
N LYS A 181 -9.02 -6.36 6.12
CA LYS A 181 -9.82 -6.25 4.88
C LYS A 181 -11.11 -5.45 5.08
N ILE A 182 -11.82 -5.67 6.19
CA ILE A 182 -13.01 -4.90 6.54
C ILE A 182 -12.68 -3.42 6.76
N SER A 183 -11.58 -3.10 7.46
CA SER A 183 -11.18 -1.72 7.70
C SER A 183 -10.83 -0.96 6.41
N VAL A 184 -10.14 -1.62 5.48
CA VAL A 184 -9.83 -1.06 4.16
C VAL A 184 -11.12 -0.86 3.38
N ALA A 185 -11.99 -1.86 3.31
CA ALA A 185 -13.28 -1.76 2.62
C ALA A 185 -14.14 -0.62 3.18
N ALA A 186 -14.31 -0.54 4.50
CA ALA A 186 -15.07 0.51 5.15
C ALA A 186 -14.48 1.91 4.91
N CYS A 187 -13.15 2.04 4.78
CA CYS A 187 -12.53 3.31 4.39
C CYS A 187 -12.89 3.68 2.94
N LEU A 188 -12.78 2.72 2.01
CA LEU A 188 -13.00 2.94 0.58
C LEU A 188 -14.47 3.18 0.21
N LEU A 189 -15.41 2.69 1.02
CA LEU A 189 -16.85 2.94 0.87
C LEU A 189 -17.24 4.40 1.15
N GLN A 190 -16.44 5.14 1.91
CA GLN A 190 -16.76 6.53 2.24
C GLN A 190 -16.66 7.43 1.01
N LYS A 191 -17.65 8.32 0.83
CA LYS A 191 -17.71 9.28 -0.29
C LYS A 191 -16.88 10.53 0.05
N VAL A 192 -15.57 10.43 -0.19
CA VAL A 192 -14.57 11.45 0.16
C VAL A 192 -13.70 11.84 -1.05
N ASP A 193 -12.93 12.91 -0.88
CA ASP A 193 -12.01 13.43 -1.91
C ASP A 193 -10.67 12.69 -1.89
N LEU A 194 -10.20 12.31 -0.69
CA LEU A 194 -8.91 11.65 -0.46
C LEU A 194 -9.05 10.47 0.51
N TYR A 195 -8.43 9.33 0.18
CA TYR A 195 -8.33 8.17 1.06
C TYR A 195 -6.95 8.09 1.69
N ALA A 196 -6.88 8.01 3.01
CA ALA A 196 -5.68 7.90 3.80
C ALA A 196 -5.59 6.48 4.40
N LEU A 197 -4.65 5.66 3.93
CA LEU A 197 -4.52 4.25 4.32
C LEU A 197 -3.17 4.02 5.02
N ASP A 198 -3.21 3.77 6.33
CA ASP A 198 -2.03 3.47 7.12
C ASP A 198 -1.86 1.96 7.31
N GLU A 199 -0.81 1.42 6.69
CA GLU A 199 -0.45 0.00 6.61
C GLU A 199 -1.64 -0.89 6.21
N PRO A 200 -2.19 -0.72 4.99
CA PRO A 200 -3.29 -1.55 4.49
C PRO A 200 -2.90 -3.02 4.31
N SER A 201 -1.61 -3.35 4.17
CA SER A 201 -1.12 -4.72 3.98
C SER A 201 -0.87 -5.53 5.27
N ALA A 202 -0.96 -4.87 6.43
CA ALA A 202 -0.66 -5.49 7.71
C ALA A 202 -1.52 -6.74 7.98
N PHE A 203 -0.91 -7.78 8.56
CA PHE A 203 -1.55 -9.06 8.88
C PHE A 203 -2.11 -9.87 7.68
N LEU A 204 -2.00 -9.37 6.45
CA LEU A 204 -2.44 -10.08 5.27
C LEU A 204 -1.39 -11.08 4.79
N ASP A 205 -1.87 -12.21 4.29
CA ASP A 205 -1.06 -13.15 3.55
C ASP A 205 -0.69 -12.60 2.15
N VAL A 206 0.21 -13.29 1.46
CA VAL A 206 0.73 -12.81 0.17
C VAL A 206 -0.37 -12.66 -0.89
N GLU A 207 -1.40 -13.51 -0.89
CA GLU A 207 -2.49 -13.41 -1.87
C GLU A 207 -3.40 -12.21 -1.61
N ASP A 208 -3.78 -12.00 -0.34
CA ASP A 208 -4.60 -10.87 0.08
C ASP A 208 -3.84 -9.54 -0.13
N ARG A 209 -2.52 -9.49 0.12
CA ARG A 209 -1.69 -8.30 -0.17
C ARG A 209 -1.71 -7.94 -1.65
N ILE A 210 -1.49 -8.94 -2.51
CA ILE A 210 -1.55 -8.79 -3.96
C ILE A 210 -2.93 -8.29 -4.40
N THR A 211 -3.98 -8.84 -3.81
CA THR A 211 -5.38 -8.49 -4.12
C THR A 211 -5.66 -7.04 -3.74
N ILE A 212 -5.30 -6.62 -2.52
CA ILE A 212 -5.46 -5.23 -2.07
C ILE A 212 -4.64 -4.29 -2.95
N ALA A 213 -3.39 -4.61 -3.27
CA ALA A 213 -2.54 -3.73 -4.06
C ALA A 213 -3.13 -3.47 -5.46
N LYS A 214 -3.53 -4.54 -6.17
CA LYS A 214 -4.20 -4.40 -7.47
C LYS A 214 -5.53 -3.66 -7.36
N PHE A 215 -6.27 -3.94 -6.30
CA PHE A 215 -7.55 -3.29 -6.07
C PHE A 215 -7.39 -1.78 -5.84
N LEU A 216 -6.47 -1.35 -4.96
CA LEU A 216 -6.20 0.06 -4.69
C LEU A 216 -5.74 0.80 -5.95
N GLN A 217 -4.84 0.19 -6.73
CA GLN A 217 -4.41 0.77 -8.00
C GLN A 217 -5.58 0.96 -8.97
N LYS A 218 -6.41 -0.08 -9.17
CA LYS A 218 -7.61 0.01 -10.00
C LYS A 218 -8.59 1.03 -9.43
N PHE A 219 -8.74 1.09 -8.12
CA PHE A 219 -9.71 1.94 -7.45
C PHE A 219 -9.40 3.42 -7.70
N VAL A 220 -8.14 3.81 -7.55
CA VAL A 220 -7.67 5.18 -7.82
C VAL A 220 -7.80 5.50 -9.32
N ARG A 221 -7.26 4.64 -10.20
CA ARG A 221 -7.22 4.92 -11.64
C ARG A 221 -8.58 4.87 -12.33
N SER A 222 -9.38 3.83 -12.07
CA SER A 222 -10.66 3.61 -12.75
C SER A 222 -11.80 4.44 -12.18
N PHE A 223 -11.79 4.75 -10.86
CA PHE A 223 -12.84 5.55 -10.23
C PHE A 223 -12.44 7.02 -10.01
N GLY A 224 -11.26 7.43 -10.50
CA GLY A 224 -10.78 8.82 -10.40
C GLY A 224 -10.62 9.30 -8.96
N LYS A 225 -10.26 8.39 -8.05
CA LYS A 225 -10.04 8.66 -6.62
C LYS A 225 -8.58 9.04 -6.38
N THR A 226 -8.29 9.57 -5.20
CA THR A 226 -6.91 9.90 -4.79
C THR A 226 -6.61 9.21 -3.47
N ALA A 227 -5.41 8.64 -3.32
CA ALA A 227 -5.03 7.93 -2.12
C ALA A 227 -3.64 8.30 -1.63
N ILE A 228 -3.47 8.36 -0.30
CA ILE A 228 -2.17 8.34 0.36
C ILE A 228 -2.04 6.99 1.07
N VAL A 229 -0.93 6.30 0.83
CA VAL A 229 -0.70 4.96 1.39
C VAL A 229 0.62 4.93 2.14
N ILE A 230 0.61 4.50 3.40
CA ILE A 230 1.81 4.10 4.12
C ILE A 230 1.88 2.59 4.11
N ASP A 231 3.01 2.03 3.68
CA ASP A 231 3.26 0.61 3.82
C ASP A 231 4.77 0.31 3.93
N HIS A 232 5.08 -0.88 4.43
CA HIS A 232 6.44 -1.42 4.54
C HIS A 232 6.79 -2.38 3.42
N ASP A 233 5.81 -2.87 2.68
CA ASP A 233 6.01 -3.76 1.56
C ASP A 233 6.42 -2.99 0.30
N ILE A 234 7.72 -3.03 0.00
CA ILE A 234 8.31 -2.37 -1.18
C ILE A 234 7.62 -2.81 -2.47
N GLN A 235 7.19 -4.08 -2.57
CA GLN A 235 6.56 -4.58 -3.80
C GLN A 235 5.15 -4.04 -3.97
N LEU A 236 4.42 -3.87 -2.88
CA LEU A 236 3.12 -3.22 -2.87
C LEU A 236 3.26 -1.76 -3.27
N MET A 237 4.18 -1.03 -2.63
CA MET A 237 4.42 0.38 -2.92
C MET A 237 4.89 0.60 -4.37
N ASP A 238 5.75 -0.27 -4.90
CA ASP A 238 6.19 -0.27 -6.30
C ASP A 238 5.01 -0.38 -7.27
N LEU A 239 4.07 -1.27 -6.93
CA LEU A 239 2.91 -1.57 -7.76
C LEU A 239 1.88 -0.44 -7.76
N ILE A 240 1.60 0.15 -6.59
CA ILE A 240 0.47 1.08 -6.47
C ILE A 240 0.86 2.55 -6.62
N SER A 241 2.08 2.95 -6.23
CA SER A 241 2.42 4.37 -6.09
C SER A 241 2.77 5.00 -7.44
N ASP A 242 2.35 6.25 -7.62
CA ASP A 242 2.74 7.09 -8.75
C ASP A 242 3.84 8.08 -8.33
N SER A 243 3.69 8.67 -7.14
CA SER A 243 4.66 9.54 -6.47
C SER A 243 4.89 9.06 -5.03
N MET A 244 6.00 9.48 -4.39
CA MET A 244 6.33 9.04 -3.03
C MET A 244 7.02 10.10 -2.17
N ILE A 245 6.78 10.02 -0.87
CA ILE A 245 7.52 10.72 0.19
C ILE A 245 8.42 9.71 0.91
N ILE A 246 9.68 10.07 1.09
CA ILE A 246 10.64 9.27 1.85
C ILE A 246 10.88 9.92 3.21
N PHE A 247 10.74 9.12 4.26
CA PHE A 247 11.09 9.48 5.62
C PHE A 247 12.49 8.97 5.96
N GLU A 248 13.32 9.89 6.43
CA GLU A 248 14.71 9.68 6.82
C GLU A 248 14.93 10.17 8.26
N GLY A 249 15.98 9.70 8.92
CA GLY A 249 16.36 10.15 10.26
C GLY A 249 16.70 9.01 11.21
N ILE A 250 16.51 9.26 12.51
CA ILE A 250 16.86 8.34 13.60
C ILE A 250 15.56 7.88 14.25
N SER A 251 15.25 6.58 14.14
CA SER A 251 14.03 5.98 14.69
C SER A 251 13.81 6.35 16.15
N GLY A 252 12.65 6.96 16.43
CA GLY A 252 12.23 7.35 17.78
C GLY A 252 12.85 8.66 18.29
N VAL A 253 13.76 9.30 17.53
CA VAL A 253 14.43 10.55 17.93
C VAL A 253 14.08 11.70 16.99
N SER A 254 14.32 11.54 15.69
CA SER A 254 14.06 12.60 14.71
C SER A 254 13.71 12.03 13.34
N GLY A 255 12.66 12.57 12.72
CA GLY A 255 12.24 12.27 11.36
C GLY A 255 12.31 13.49 10.45
N HIS A 256 12.62 13.25 9.18
CA HIS A 256 12.55 14.24 8.11
C HIS A 256 11.85 13.61 6.92
N ALA A 257 10.79 14.25 6.42
CA ALA A 257 10.06 13.79 5.25
C ALA A 257 10.37 14.68 4.06
N THR A 258 10.74 14.07 2.94
CA THR A 258 10.97 14.78 1.67
C THR A 258 9.66 15.40 1.15
N PRO A 259 9.74 16.34 0.19
CA PRO A 259 8.60 16.62 -0.68
C PRO A 259 8.18 15.35 -1.44
N PRO A 260 6.94 15.26 -1.94
CA PRO A 260 6.55 14.23 -2.90
C PRO A 260 7.47 14.26 -4.13
N MET A 261 7.99 13.10 -4.52
CA MET A 261 8.89 12.93 -5.66
C MET A 261 8.34 11.86 -6.62
N PRO A 262 8.75 11.85 -7.90
CA PRO A 262 8.47 10.73 -8.79
C PRO A 262 8.93 9.40 -8.17
N LYS A 263 8.15 8.34 -8.36
CA LYS A 263 8.45 7.00 -7.81
C LYS A 263 9.89 6.57 -8.07
N ALA A 264 10.41 6.77 -9.28
CA ALA A 264 11.78 6.37 -9.63
C ALA A 264 12.83 7.08 -8.76
N ASP A 265 12.70 8.37 -8.53
CA ASP A 265 13.64 9.17 -7.73
C ASP A 265 13.55 8.79 -6.25
N ALA A 266 12.32 8.67 -5.74
CA ALA A 266 12.06 8.26 -4.36
C ALA A 266 12.60 6.86 -4.07
N MET A 267 12.36 5.90 -4.98
CA MET A 267 12.86 4.54 -4.85
C MET A 267 14.39 4.48 -4.93
N ASN A 268 15.02 5.24 -5.83
CA ASN A 268 16.48 5.34 -5.87
C ASN A 268 17.05 5.90 -4.57
N ARG A 269 16.46 6.96 -4.03
CA ARG A 269 16.86 7.56 -2.76
C ARG A 269 16.70 6.59 -1.59
N PHE A 270 15.55 5.95 -1.49
CA PHE A 270 15.26 4.99 -0.42
C PHE A 270 16.17 3.76 -0.48
N LEU A 271 16.32 3.14 -1.65
CA LEU A 271 17.15 1.96 -1.83
C LEU A 271 18.64 2.25 -1.58
N LYS A 272 19.12 3.43 -1.98
CA LYS A 272 20.46 3.91 -1.64
C LYS A 272 20.67 4.01 -0.14
N SER A 273 19.69 4.51 0.61
CA SER A 273 19.78 4.60 2.08
C SER A 273 19.89 3.24 2.77
N LEU A 274 19.40 2.18 2.11
CA LEU A 274 19.47 0.79 2.60
C LEU A 274 20.69 0.02 2.07
N ASP A 275 21.53 0.64 1.23
CA ASP A 275 22.60 -0.02 0.48
C ASP A 275 22.12 -1.24 -0.34
N MET A 276 20.90 -1.15 -0.89
CA MET A 276 20.25 -2.21 -1.66
C MET A 276 20.00 -1.78 -3.11
N SER A 277 20.07 -2.70 -4.06
CA SER A 277 19.63 -2.44 -5.45
C SER A 277 18.58 -3.46 -5.91
N PHE A 278 17.69 -3.00 -6.78
CA PHE A 278 16.57 -3.77 -7.32
C PHE A 278 16.66 -3.88 -8.84
N ARG A 279 16.20 -5.03 -9.34
CA ARG A 279 15.99 -5.30 -10.77
C ARG A 279 14.63 -5.94 -10.99
N ARG A 280 14.19 -5.97 -12.25
CA ARG A 280 13.03 -6.76 -12.67
C ARG A 280 13.45 -8.21 -12.92
N ASP A 281 12.67 -9.18 -12.46
CA ASP A 281 12.84 -10.57 -12.90
C ASP A 281 12.42 -10.71 -14.37
N GLU A 282 13.20 -11.46 -15.15
CA GLU A 282 13.00 -11.59 -16.61
C GLU A 282 11.65 -12.20 -17.00
N LYS A 283 11.06 -13.06 -16.15
CA LYS A 283 9.81 -13.75 -16.46
C LYS A 283 8.61 -13.07 -15.86
N SER A 284 8.65 -12.79 -14.56
CA SER A 284 7.50 -12.25 -13.82
C SER A 284 7.46 -10.73 -13.79
N LEU A 285 8.52 -10.06 -14.22
CA LEU A 285 8.70 -8.60 -14.10
C LEU A 285 8.58 -8.10 -12.66
N ARG A 286 8.77 -8.99 -11.70
CA ARG A 286 8.66 -8.63 -10.28
C ARG A 286 9.87 -7.83 -9.81
N PRO A 287 9.69 -6.93 -8.82
CA PRO A 287 10.79 -6.39 -8.05
C PRO A 287 11.64 -7.52 -7.47
N ARG A 288 12.96 -7.44 -7.67
CA ARG A 288 13.91 -8.41 -7.15
C ARG A 288 15.17 -7.72 -6.64
N VAL A 289 15.46 -7.94 -5.38
CA VAL A 289 16.70 -7.52 -4.72
C VAL A 289 17.90 -8.22 -5.37
N ASN A 290 18.97 -7.47 -5.64
CA ASN A 290 20.25 -8.05 -6.01
C ASN A 290 20.99 -8.59 -4.79
N LYS A 291 21.76 -9.66 -5.00
CA LYS A 291 22.67 -10.14 -3.95
C LYS A 291 23.74 -9.07 -3.73
N LEU A 292 23.95 -8.70 -2.47
CA LEU A 292 24.99 -7.75 -2.05
C LEU A 292 26.34 -8.15 -2.66
N GLU A 293 27.10 -7.15 -3.14
CA GLU A 293 28.41 -7.32 -3.79
C GLU A 293 28.42 -8.12 -5.11
N SER A 294 27.25 -8.49 -5.64
CA SER A 294 27.21 -9.13 -6.96
C SER A 294 27.60 -8.15 -8.08
N ARG A 295 28.08 -8.66 -9.22
CA ARG A 295 28.42 -7.83 -10.38
C ARG A 295 27.29 -6.88 -10.78
N LEU A 296 26.05 -7.35 -10.72
CA LEU A 296 24.88 -6.53 -11.07
C LEU A 296 24.58 -5.46 -10.01
N ASP A 297 24.75 -5.78 -8.73
CA ASP A 297 24.61 -4.83 -7.62
C ASP A 297 25.62 -3.68 -7.76
N LYS A 298 26.90 -4.02 -7.95
CA LYS A 298 27.98 -3.04 -8.16
C LYS A 298 27.71 -2.14 -9.36
N ASN A 299 27.41 -2.74 -10.52
CA ASN A 299 27.12 -1.97 -11.73
C ASN A 299 25.92 -1.00 -11.56
N GLN A 300 24.90 -1.38 -10.79
CA GLN A 300 23.77 -0.51 -10.50
C GLN A 300 24.15 0.63 -9.56
N LYS A 301 24.82 0.31 -8.44
CA LYS A 301 25.32 1.30 -7.47
C LYS A 301 26.27 2.30 -8.11
N ASP A 302 27.22 1.85 -8.93
CA ASP A 302 28.19 2.70 -9.66
C ASP A 302 27.49 3.66 -10.64
N SER A 303 26.38 3.23 -11.24
CA SER A 303 25.57 4.07 -12.13
C SER A 303 24.63 5.02 -11.39
N GLY A 304 24.53 4.92 -10.06
CA GLY A 304 23.56 5.66 -9.25
C GLY A 304 22.10 5.20 -9.42
N ASN A 305 21.84 4.14 -10.19
CA ASN A 305 20.50 3.57 -10.38
C ASN A 305 20.33 2.32 -9.52
N TYR A 306 19.79 2.52 -8.32
CA TYR A 306 19.43 1.49 -7.34
C TYR A 306 18.07 0.84 -7.66
N TYR A 307 17.26 1.48 -8.51
CA TYR A 307 15.97 1.00 -8.98
C TYR A 307 16.08 0.37 -10.39
N TYR A 308 14.95 0.17 -11.08
CA TYR A 308 14.97 -0.39 -12.44
C TYR A 308 15.63 0.56 -13.43
N LYS A 309 16.31 0.00 -14.43
CA LYS A 309 16.61 0.73 -15.66
C LYS A 309 15.32 0.78 -16.47
N GLY A 310 14.90 1.99 -16.88
CA GLY A 310 13.83 2.18 -17.85
C GLY A 310 14.14 1.51 -19.18
#